data_AF-A0A0X3TQB5-F1
#
_entry.id   AF-A0A0X3TQB5-F1
#
_cell.length_a   1.000
_cell.length_b   1.000
_cell.length_c   1.000
_cell.angle_alpha   90.00
_cell.angle_beta   90.00
_cell.angle_gamma   90.00
#
_symmetry.space_group_name_H-M   'P 1'
#
loop_
_entity.id
_entity.type
_entity.pdbx_description
1 polymer ?
#
loop_
_entity_poly.entity_id
_entity_poly.type
_entity_poly.pdbx_seq_one_letter_code
_entity_poly.pdbx_strand_id
1 'polypeptide(L)' 'MKKLVLAAALTAAASTAYAGNLEEPVVEAPVVVEETQGTSGGIVLPLVLLVLVGVAVAAS' A
#
# COMPACT_ATOMS: atom_id res chain seq x y z
N MET A 1 -26.79 -8.82 -7.34
CA MET A 1 -25.82 -9.79 -6.77
C MET A 1 -24.37 -9.57 -7.22
N LYS A 2 -24.09 -9.09 -8.45
CA LYS A 2 -22.70 -8.77 -8.89
C LYS A 2 -21.98 -7.64 -8.12
N LYS A 3 -22.73 -6.70 -7.52
CA LYS A 3 -22.15 -5.54 -6.80
C LYS A 3 -21.52 -5.93 -5.45
N LEU A 4 -22.03 -6.96 -4.80
CA LEU A 4 -21.48 -7.46 -3.52
C LEU A 4 -20.22 -8.29 -3.74
N VAL A 5 -20.16 -9.06 -4.82
CA VAL A 5 -18.96 -9.84 -5.19
C VAL A 5 -17.78 -8.90 -5.47
N LEU A 6 -18.01 -7.80 -6.19
CA LEU A 6 -16.96 -6.82 -6.46
C LEU A 6 -16.52 -6.09 -5.18
N ALA A 7 -17.47 -5.73 -4.31
CA ALA A 7 -17.16 -5.12 -3.02
C ALA A 7 -16.34 -6.06 -2.14
N ALA A 8 -16.72 -7.34 -2.04
CA ALA A 8 -15.98 -8.33 -1.27
C ALA A 8 -14.57 -8.57 -1.83
N ALA A 9 -14.41 -8.64 -3.16
CA ALA A 9 -13.11 -8.78 -3.80
C ALA A 9 -12.20 -7.56 -3.53
N LEU A 10 -12.75 -6.34 -3.57
CA LEU A 10 -12.00 -5.13 -3.29
C LEU A 10 -11.57 -5.05 -1.82
N THR A 11 -12.47 -5.36 -0.89
CA THR A 11 -12.15 -5.36 0.55
C THR A 11 -11.12 -6.44 0.89
N ALA A 12 -11.21 -7.62 0.28
CA ALA A 12 -10.22 -8.68 0.44
C ALA A 12 -8.85 -8.26 -0.09
N ALA A 13 -8.79 -7.63 -1.26
CA ALA A 13 -7.54 -7.11 -1.83
C ALA A 13 -6.93 -5.97 -0.99
N ALA A 14 -7.75 -5.11 -0.37
CA ALA A 14 -7.30 -4.00 0.46
C ALA A 14 -6.76 -4.43 1.84
N SER A 15 -7.03 -5.66 2.28
CA SER A 15 -6.66 -6.14 3.62
C SER A 15 -5.16 -6.17 3.91
N THR A 16 -4.31 -6.14 2.88
CA THR A 16 -2.84 -6.12 3.01
C THR A 16 -2.24 -4.71 3.02
N ALA A 17 -3.05 -3.67 2.82
CA ALA A 17 -2.61 -2.27 2.82
C ALA A 17 -2.52 -1.67 4.25
N TYR A 18 -2.02 -2.44 5.22
CA TYR A 18 -1.86 -2.01 6.61
C TYR A 18 -0.39 -1.69 6.90
N ALA A 19 -0.09 -0.45 7.28
CA ALA A 19 1.28 0.07 7.43
C ALA A 19 2.00 -0.36 8.73
N GLY A 20 1.56 -1.43 9.39
CA GLY A 20 2.11 -1.89 10.67
C GLY A 20 1.95 -0.87 11.81
N ASN A 21 2.34 -1.26 13.04
CA ASN A 21 2.56 -0.30 14.12
C ASN A 21 4.07 -0.02 14.21
N LEU A 22 4.45 1.18 14.68
CA LEU A 22 5.84 1.47 14.99
C LEU A 22 6.29 0.50 16.08
N GLU A 23 7.32 -0.29 15.79
CA GLU A 23 7.99 -1.13 16.78
C GLU A 23 8.56 -0.24 17.89
N GLU A 24 8.49 -0.69 19.14
CA GLU A 24 8.93 0.12 20.29
C GLU A 24 10.39 0.55 20.08
N PRO A 25 10.69 1.86 20.07
CA PRO A 25 12.03 2.34 19.75
C PRO A 25 13.01 1.90 20.83
N VAL A 26 14.02 1.12 20.44
CA VAL A 26 15.08 0.66 21.33
C VAL A 26 15.91 1.87 21.77
N VAL A 27 15.93 2.15 23.07
CA VAL A 27 16.62 3.30 23.66
C VAL A 27 18.13 3.01 23.83
N GLU A 28 18.89 3.57 22.89
CA GLU A 28 20.24 4.18 22.95
C GLU A 28 21.52 3.36 23.29
N ALA A 29 22.33 3.11 22.25
CA ALA A 29 23.78 3.40 22.16
C ALA A 29 24.30 3.05 20.74
N PRO A 30 25.33 3.72 20.18
CA PRO A 30 25.59 5.13 19.89
C PRO A 30 25.06 5.57 18.51
N VAL A 31 25.16 6.88 18.21
CA VAL A 31 24.69 7.59 16.99
C VAL A 31 25.06 6.88 15.67
N VAL A 32 24.19 5.98 15.22
CA VAL A 32 23.99 5.70 13.80
C VAL A 32 22.79 6.54 13.44
N VAL A 33 22.96 7.49 12.51
CA VAL A 33 21.83 8.18 11.92
C VAL A 33 20.98 7.10 11.28
N GLU A 34 19.91 6.68 11.96
CA GLU A 34 18.88 5.85 11.35
C GLU A 34 18.27 6.72 10.27
N GLU A 35 18.80 6.60 9.06
CA GLU A 35 18.12 7.04 7.86
C GLU A 35 16.82 6.24 7.83
N THR A 36 15.77 6.81 8.43
CA THR A 36 14.42 6.31 8.32
C THR A 36 14.17 6.22 6.82
N GLN A 37 14.26 5.02 6.26
CA GLN A 37 13.92 4.78 4.87
C GLN A 37 12.43 5.04 4.78
N GLY A 38 12.08 6.28 4.40
CA GLY A 38 10.70 6.69 4.25
C GLY A 38 10.01 5.69 3.34
N THR A 39 8.82 5.25 3.72
CA THR A 39 7.96 4.36 2.91
C THR A 39 7.37 5.11 1.69
N SER A 40 8.16 5.97 1.06
CA SER A 40 7.79 6.81 -0.09
C SER A 40 7.59 5.99 -1.37
N GLY A 41 8.06 4.74 -1.41
CA GLY A 41 7.83 3.81 -2.52
C GLY A 41 6.43 3.17 -2.55
N GLY A 42 5.71 3.17 -1.42
CA GLY A 42 4.41 2.50 -1.30
C GLY A 42 3.31 3.06 -2.21
N ILE A 43 3.46 4.31 -2.67
CA ILE A 43 2.50 4.96 -3.58
C ILE A 43 2.73 4.61 -5.06
N VAL A 44 3.93 4.13 -5.43
CA VAL A 44 4.25 3.82 -6.83
C VAL A 44 3.39 2.67 -7.34
N LEU A 45 3.23 1.61 -6.53
CA LEU A 45 2.42 0.44 -6.88
C LEU A 45 0.94 0.77 -7.14
N PRO A 46 0.20 1.50 -6.28
CA PRO A 46 -1.18 1.87 -6.55
C PRO A 46 -1.33 2.83 -7.74
N LEU A 47 -0.37 3.73 -7.98
CA LEU A 47 -0.39 4.61 -9.17
C LEU A 47 -0.28 3.82 -10.48
N VAL A 48 0.63 2.84 -10.53
CA VAL A 48 0.78 1.95 -11.70
C VAL A 48 -0.49 1.14 -11.93
N LEU A 49 -1.10 0.59 -10.87
CA LEU A 49 -2.36 -0.13 -10.98
C LEU A 49 -3.52 0.76 -11.47
N LEU A 50 -3.60 2.02 -11.01
CA LEU A 50 -4.63 2.96 -11.46
C LEU A 50 -4.50 3.22 -12.97
N VAL A 51 -3.28 3.45 -13.46
CA VAL A 51 -3.02 3.63 -14.89
C VAL A 51 -3.44 2.39 -15.69
N LEU A 52 -3.10 1.19 -15.24
CA LEU A 52 -3.48 -0.06 -15.91
C LEU A 52 -5.01 -0.24 -15.98
N VAL A 53 -5.73 0.07 -14.90
CA VAL A 53 -7.20 0.02 -14.88
C VAL A 53 -7.79 1.07 -15.82
N GLY A 54 -7.26 2.30 -15.81
CA GLY A 54 -7.69 3.37 -16.72
C GLY A 54 -7.52 2.99 -18.19
N VAL A 55 -6.39 2.36 -18.54
CA VAL A 55 -6.13 1.85 -19.89
C VAL A 55 -7.11 0.73 -20.26
N ALA A 56 -7.35 -0.23 -19.36
CA ALA A 56 -8.27 -1.34 -19.61
C ALA A 56 -9.71 -0.85 -19.88
N VAL A 57 -10.16 0.17 -19.13
CA VAL A 57 -11.49 0.79 -19.34
C VAL A 57 -11.53 1.59 -20.63
N ALA A 58 -10.46 2.32 -21.00
CA ALA A 58 -10.43 3.10 -22.24
C ALA A 58 -10.31 2.24 -23.51
N ALA A 59 -9.83 1.00 -23.38
CA ALA A 59 -9.64 0.04 -24.47
C ALA A 59 -10.83 -0.93 -24.66
N SER A 60 -11.89 -0.82 -23.85
CA SER A 60 -13.13 -1.62 -23.96
C SER A 60 -14.28 -0.80 -24.55
#